data_AF-A0A948U807-F1
#
_entry.id   AF-A0A948U807-F1
#
_cell.length_a   1.000
_cell.length_b   1.000
_cell.length_c   1.000
_cell.angle_alpha   90.00
_cell.angle_beta   90.00
_cell.angle_gamma   90.00
#
_symmetry.space_group_name_H-M   'P 1'
#
loop_
_entity.id
_entity.type
_entity.pdbx_description
1 polymer ?
#
loop_
_entity_poly.entity_id
_entity_poly.type
_entity_poly.pdbx_seq_one_letter_code
_entity_poly.pdbx_strand_id
1 'polypeptide(L)' 'MKKHKNKKAIMEKLTTLSKMAAFDAQFWQKQGSQVRFAALWKAIEESYKLRGKSGHKLRLQRNIQHFEHI' A
#
# COMPACT_ATOMS: atom_id res chain seq x y z
N MET A 1 41.52 9.38 -0.59
CA MET A 1 40.44 9.32 -1.59
C MET A 1 39.09 9.22 -0.87
N LYS A 2 38.25 10.27 -0.93
CA LYS A 2 36.89 10.23 -0.33
C LYS A 2 35.92 9.62 -1.34
N LYS A 3 35.33 8.45 -1.02
CA LYS A 3 34.27 7.83 -1.84
C LYS A 3 32.98 8.65 -1.71
N HIS A 4 32.56 9.32 -2.78
CA HIS A 4 31.25 9.95 -2.83
C HIS A 4 30.18 8.86 -2.97
N LYS A 5 29.29 8.74 -1.96
CA LYS A 5 28.09 7.89 -2.05
C LYS A 5 27.13 8.55 -3.04
N ASN A 6 26.90 7.90 -4.18
CA ASN A 6 25.89 8.34 -5.16
C ASN A 6 24.50 8.32 -4.49
N LYS A 7 23.93 9.51 -4.25
CA LYS A 7 22.55 9.65 -3.80
C LYS A 7 21.65 9.35 -4.99
N LYS A 8 20.77 8.34 -4.87
CA LYS A 8 19.77 8.05 -5.91
C LYS A 8 18.78 9.22 -5.95
N ALA A 9 18.76 9.97 -7.05
CA ALA A 9 17.73 10.95 -7.31
C ALA A 9 16.42 10.21 -7.64
N ILE A 10 15.36 10.49 -6.90
CA ILE A 10 14.00 10.04 -7.23
C ILE A 10 13.39 11.20 -8.01
N MET A 11 13.23 11.02 -9.33
CA MET A 11 12.55 12.00 -10.17
C MET A 11 11.13 11.54 -10.44
N GLU A 12 10.16 12.34 -10.03
CA GLU A 12 8.76 12.13 -10.36
C GLU A 12 8.49 12.65 -11.78
N LYS A 13 7.94 11.81 -12.65
CA LYS A 13 7.63 12.17 -14.04
C LYS A 13 6.13 12.42 -14.17
N LEU A 14 5.74 13.63 -14.55
CA LEU A 14 4.36 13.93 -14.95
C LEU A 14 3.99 13.09 -16.18
N THR A 15 2.94 12.30 -16.06
CA THR A 15 2.44 11.39 -17.10
C THR A 15 0.92 11.48 -17.22
N THR A 16 0.38 11.01 -18.33
CA THR A 16 -1.08 10.92 -18.52
C THR A 16 -1.66 9.77 -17.69
N LEU A 17 -2.91 9.93 -17.24
CA LEU A 17 -3.62 8.94 -16.43
C LEU A 17 -3.67 7.55 -17.08
N SER A 18 -3.89 7.49 -18.40
CA SER A 18 -3.91 6.23 -19.16
C SER A 18 -2.59 5.46 -19.04
N LYS A 19 -1.45 6.16 -19.14
CA LYS A 19 -0.12 5.53 -18.99
C LYS A 19 0.13 5.10 -17.54
N MET A 20 -0.39 5.86 -16.58
CA MET A 20 -0.28 5.51 -15.16
C MET A 20 -1.07 4.24 -14.84
N ALA A 21 -2.30 4.12 -15.34
CA ALA A 21 -3.14 2.94 -15.15
C ALA A 21 -2.49 1.67 -15.72
N ALA A 22 -1.87 1.78 -16.91
CA ALA A 22 -1.13 0.68 -17.53
C ALA A 22 0.09 0.28 -16.70
N PHE A 23 0.85 1.27 -16.19
CA PHE A 23 1.98 1.01 -15.30
C PHE A 23 1.54 0.34 -14.00
N ASP A 24 0.50 0.85 -13.33
CA ASP A 24 -0.02 0.30 -12.08
C ASP A 24 -0.47 -1.15 -12.27
N ALA A 25 -1.21 -1.44 -13.33
CA ALA A 25 -1.65 -2.79 -13.64
C ALA A 25 -0.46 -3.75 -13.76
N GLN A 26 0.57 -3.37 -14.53
CA GLN A 26 1.78 -4.18 -14.69
C GLN A 26 2.59 -4.31 -13.41
N PHE A 27 2.72 -3.22 -12.65
CA PHE A 27 3.43 -3.20 -11.38
C PHE A 27 2.80 -4.18 -10.40
N TRP A 28 1.47 -4.09 -10.21
CA TRP A 28 0.74 -4.96 -9.30
C TRP A 28 0.73 -6.40 -9.77
N GLN A 29 0.57 -6.66 -11.08
CA GLN A 29 0.64 -8.01 -11.64
C GLN A 29 1.97 -8.73 -11.36
N LYS A 30 3.09 -8.00 -11.28
CA LYS A 30 4.40 -8.56 -10.95
C LYS A 30 4.57 -8.89 -9.46
N GLN A 31 3.76 -8.30 -8.57
CA GLN A 31 3.87 -8.55 -7.14
C GLN A 31 3.20 -9.87 -6.76
N GLY A 32 3.78 -10.59 -5.80
CA GLY A 32 3.15 -11.75 -5.16
C GLY A 32 1.90 -11.36 -4.34
N SER A 33 1.02 -12.34 -4.10
CA SER A 33 -0.24 -12.14 -3.37
C SER A 33 -0.04 -11.50 -1.99
N GLN A 34 0.99 -11.91 -1.26
CA GLN A 34 1.34 -11.38 0.06
C GLN A 34 1.63 -9.87 0.03
N VAL A 35 2.39 -9.39 -0.95
CA VAL A 35 2.76 -7.97 -1.07
C VAL A 35 1.53 -7.13 -1.42
N ARG A 36 0.68 -7.62 -2.32
CA ARG A 36 -0.59 -6.96 -2.67
C ARG A 36 -1.48 -6.82 -1.45
N PHE A 37 -1.61 -7.90 -0.67
CA PHE A 37 -2.43 -7.91 0.53
C PHE A 37 -1.91 -6.94 1.59
N ALA A 38 -0.59 -6.93 1.84
CA ALA A 38 0.03 -6.00 2.79
C ALA A 38 -0.17 -4.53 2.37
N ALA A 39 -0.03 -4.22 1.08
CA ALA A 39 -0.25 -2.87 0.56
C ALA A 39 -1.72 -2.43 0.71
N LEU A 40 -2.67 -3.32 0.37
CA LEU A 40 -4.09 -3.06 0.54
C LEU A 40 -4.45 -2.84 2.01
N TRP A 41 -3.89 -3.65 2.92
CA TRP A 41 -4.12 -3.53 4.35
C TRP A 41 -3.69 -2.15 4.88
N LYS A 42 -2.49 -1.69 4.51
CA LYS A 42 -2.02 -0.34 4.85
C LYS A 42 -2.92 0.76 4.30
N ALA A 43 -3.39 0.61 3.05
CA ALA A 43 -4.31 1.57 2.44
C ALA A 43 -5.64 1.66 3.21
N ILE A 44 -6.14 0.52 3.71
CA ILE A 44 -7.33 0.48 4.56
C ILE A 44 -7.07 1.21 5.89
N GLU A 45 -5.97 0.90 6.59
CA GLU A 45 -5.62 1.58 7.85
C GLU A 45 -5.55 3.10 7.67
N GLU A 46 -4.90 3.56 6.60
CA GLU A 46 -4.76 4.98 6.31
C GLU A 46 -6.11 5.64 5.96
N SER A 47 -6.96 4.94 5.19
CA SER A 47 -8.31 5.42 4.89
C SER A 47 -9.17 5.61 6.15
N TYR A 48 -8.97 4.76 7.17
CA TYR A 48 -9.66 4.89 8.45
C TYR A 48 -9.15 6.09 9.26
N LYS A 49 -7.83 6.31 9.29
CA LYS A 49 -7.23 7.48 9.94
C LYS A 49 -7.70 8.78 9.30
N LEU A 50 -7.69 8.87 7.96
CA LEU A 50 -8.16 10.05 7.21
C LEU A 50 -9.63 10.37 7.49
N ARG A 51 -10.45 9.35 7.78
CA ARG A 51 -11.87 9.50 8.15
C ARG A 51 -12.09 9.86 9.62
N GLY A 52 -11.03 10.21 10.37
CA GLY A 52 -11.11 10.58 11.79
C GLY A 52 -11.51 9.42 12.70
N LYS A 53 -11.51 8.18 12.21
CA LYS A 53 -11.79 7.00 13.02
C LYS A 53 -10.47 6.55 13.64
N SER A 54 -10.46 6.29 14.94
CA SER A 54 -9.27 5.73 15.57
C SER A 54 -8.98 4.38 14.92
N GLY A 55 -7.82 4.26 14.26
CA GLY A 55 -7.41 3.08 13.49
C GLY A 55 -7.21 1.81 14.34
N HIS A 56 -7.64 1.83 15.61
CA HIS A 56 -7.43 0.76 16.57
C HIS A 56 -8.27 -0.50 16.29
N LYS A 57 -9.36 -0.42 15.50
CA LYS A 57 -10.16 -1.61 15.12
C LYS A 57 -10.80 -1.46 13.74
N LEU A 58 -10.15 -1.99 12.72
CA LEU A 58 -10.78 -2.20 11.41
C LEU A 58 -11.97 -3.16 11.55
N ARG A 59 -13.08 -2.88 10.86
CA ARG A 59 -14.33 -3.67 10.97
C ARG A 59 -14.12 -5.16 10.68
N LEU A 60 -13.17 -5.50 9.80
CA LEU A 60 -12.83 -6.89 9.48
C LEU A 60 -12.14 -7.61 10.64
N GLN A 61 -11.24 -6.94 11.36
CA GLN A 61 -10.54 -7.49 12.53
C GLN A 61 -11.52 -7.83 13.67
N ARG A 62 -12.60 -7.03 13.83
CA ARG A 62 -13.65 -7.31 14.83
C ARG A 62 -14.37 -8.63 14.56
N ASN A 63 -14.59 -8.97 13.28
CA ASN A 63 -15.30 -10.18 12.89
C ASN A 63 -14.39 -11.42 12.95
N ILE A 64 -13.10 -11.30 12.59
CA ILE A 64 -12.16 -12.43 12.71
C ILE A 64 -12.03 -12.91 14.17
N GLN A 65 -12.02 -11.98 15.14
CA GLN A 65 -12.03 -12.34 16.57
C GLN A 65 -13.29 -13.09 17.03
N HIS A 66 -14.40 -13.03 16.28
CA HIS A 66 -15.62 -13.78 16.60
C HIS A 66 -15.71 -15.15 15.92
N PHE A 67 -14.83 -15.46 14.96
CA PHE A 67 -14.80 -16.77 14.31
C PHE A 67 -14.00 -17.82 15.10
N GLU A 68 -13.31 -17.44 16.20
CA GLU A 68 -12.60 -18.38 17.08
C GLU A 68 -13.49 -19.08 18.13
N HIS A 69 -14.81 -18.90 18.05
CA HIS A 69 -15.79 -19.54 18.93
C HIS A 69 -16.83 -20.36 18.15
N ILE A 70 -16.40 -21.20 17.21
CA ILE A 70 -17.22 -22.26 16.60
C ILE A 70 -16.44 -23.56 16.62
#